data_AF-A0A8J7N8P0-F1
#
_entry.id   AF-A0A8J7N8P0-F1
#
_cell.length_a   1.000
_cell.length_b   1.000
_cell.length_c   1.000
_cell.angle_alpha   90.00
_cell.angle_beta   90.00
_cell.angle_gamma   90.00
#
_symmetry.space_group_name_H-M   'P 1'
#
loop_
_entity.id
_entity.type
_entity.pdbx_description
1 polymer ?
#
loop_
_entity_poly.entity_id
_entity_poly.type
_entity_poly.pdbx_seq_one_letter_code
_entity_poly.pdbx_strand_id
1 'polypeptide(L)' 'MIVIHHNPACSTSRKALERIRAAGHDPVVIPYLETGWTRPQLLALF' A
#
# COMPACT_ATOMS: atom_id res chain seq x y z
N MET A 1 2.42 1.82 12.82
CA MET A 1 1.27 1.49 11.95
C MET A 1 1.78 1.48 10.51
N ILE A 2 1.58 0.39 9.76
CA ILE A 2 2.06 0.26 8.38
C ILE A 2 0.88 0.45 7.44
N VAL A 3 1.06 1.24 6.38
CA VAL A 3 0.08 1.45 5.31
C VAL A 3 0.72 1.03 3.99
N ILE A 4 0.02 0.23 3.20
CA ILE A 4 0.43 -0.12 1.84
C ILE A 4 -0.65 0.30 0.85
N HIS A 5 -0.25 1.14 -0.10
CA HIS A 5 -1.06 1.50 -1.25
C HIS A 5 -0.91 0.38 -2.29
N HIS A 6 -1.95 -0.44 -2.41
CA HIS A 6 -1.86 -1.73 -3.08
C HIS A 6 -2.62 -1.73 -4.41
N ASN A 7 -2.04 -2.36 -5.42
CA ASN A 7 -2.70 -2.70 -6.66
C ASN A 7 -2.73 -4.24 -6.82
N PRO A 8 -3.90 -4.89 -6.71
CA PRO A 8 -4.03 -6.33 -6.82
C PRO A 8 -3.54 -6.90 -8.16
N ALA A 9 -3.54 -6.13 -9.24
CA ALA A 9 -3.04 -6.55 -10.55
C ALA A 9 -1.50 -6.53 -10.65
N CYS A 10 -0.80 -5.79 -9.78
CA CYS A 10 0.65 -5.65 -9.82
C CYS A 10 1.37 -6.76 -9.02
N SER A 11 2.18 -7.58 -9.70
CA SER A 11 2.92 -8.68 -9.08
C SER A 11 3.89 -8.23 -7.98
N THR A 12 4.58 -7.10 -8.17
CA THR A 12 5.46 -6.51 -7.17
C THR A 12 4.70 -6.05 -5.94
N SER A 13 3.52 -5.45 -6.14
CA SER A 13 2.67 -4.98 -5.03
C SER A 13 2.15 -6.15 -4.18
N ARG A 14 1.77 -7.28 -4.81
CA ARG A 14 1.37 -8.50 -4.09
C ARG A 14 2.51 -9.07 -3.25
N LYS A 15 3.71 -9.18 -3.83
CA LYS A 15 4.91 -9.65 -3.11
C LYS A 15 5.27 -8.74 -1.93
N ALA A 16 5.10 -7.43 -2.06
CA ALA A 16 5.33 -6.50 -0.95
C ALA A 16 4.34 -6.74 0.20
N LEU A 17 3.04 -6.87 -0.10
CA LEU A 17 2.01 -7.18 0.90
C LEU A 17 2.27 -8.52 1.60
N GLU A 18 2.64 -9.56 0.86
CA GLU A 18 3.01 -10.87 1.39
C GLU A 18 4.20 -10.77 2.37
N ARG A 19 5.25 -10.04 1.99
CA ARG A 19 6.43 -9.84 2.85
C ARG A 19 6.10 -9.09 4.14
N ILE A 20 5.27 -8.05 4.06
CA ILE A 20 4.83 -7.31 5.24
C ILE A 20 4.06 -8.24 6.21
N ARG A 21 3.14 -9.04 5.68
CA ARG A 21 2.38 -10.02 6.49
C ARG A 21 3.27 -11.13 7.04
N ALA A 22 4.22 -11.64 6.27
CA ALA A 22 5.18 -12.67 6.71
C ALA A 22 6.11 -12.18 7.83
N ALA A 23 6.35 -10.86 7.91
CA ALA A 23 7.06 -10.23 9.03
C ALA A 23 6.20 -10.07 10.30
N GLY A 24 4.95 -10.55 10.31
CA GLY A 24 4.04 -10.48 11.45
C GLY A 24 3.31 -9.15 11.59
N HIS A 25 3.34 -8.28 10.57
CA HIS A 25 2.61 -7.03 10.58
C HIS A 25 1.22 -7.18 9.96
N ASP A 26 0.25 -6.43 10.49
CA ASP A 26 -1.08 -6.27 9.90
C ASP A 26 -1.21 -4.86 9.27
N PRO A 27 -0.92 -4.69 7.97
CA PRO A 27 -0.93 -3.39 7.33
C PRO A 27 -2.33 -2.96 6.92
N VAL A 28 -2.58 -1.65 6.97
CA VAL A 28 -3.74 -1.07 6.30
C VAL A 28 -3.50 -1.08 4.79
N VAL A 29 -4.40 -1.75 4.05
CA VAL A 29 -4.31 -1.89 2.60
C VAL A 29 -5.26 -0.89 1.95
N ILE A 30 -4.72 0.06 1.17
CA ILE A 30 -5.50 1.08 0.48
C ILE A 30 -5.48 0.82 -1.04
N PRO A 31 -6.63 0.58 -1.70
CA PRO A 31 -6.69 0.42 -3.16
C PRO A 31 -6.58 1.78 -3.84
N TYR A 32 -5.35 2.24 -4.10
CA TYR A 32 -5.10 3.62 -4.54
C TYR A 32 -5.69 3.97 -5.92
N LEU A 33 -5.91 2.97 -6.78
CA LEU A 33 -6.54 3.19 -8.09
C LEU A 33 -8.01 3.58 -7.97
N GLU A 34 -8.69 3.10 -6.93
CA GLU A 34 -10.10 3.40 -6.66
C GLU A 34 -10.24 4.58 -5.69
N THR A 35 -9.40 4.62 -4.66
CA THR A 35 -9.46 5.64 -3.60
C THR A 35 -8.93 7.00 -4.07
N GLY A 36 -7.98 6.99 -5.02
CA GLY A 36 -7.29 8.19 -5.48
C GLY A 36 -6.32 8.77 -4.45
N TRP A 37 -5.79 9.95 -4.76
CA TRP A 37 -4.83 10.68 -3.92
C TRP A 37 -5.25 12.13 -3.74
N THR A 38 -5.03 12.67 -2.55
CA THR A 38 -5.07 14.12 -2.34
C THR A 38 -3.68 14.73 -2.55
N ARG A 39 -3.63 16.01 -2.92
CA ARG A 39 -2.35 16.73 -3.08
C ARG A 39 -1.45 16.68 -1.83
N PRO A 40 -1.96 16.91 -0.59
CA PRO A 40 -1.13 16.82 0.61
C PRO A 40 -0.57 15.42 0.84
N GLN A 41 -1.33 14.36 0.55
CA GLN A 41 -0.84 12.97 0.69
C GLN A 41 0.32 12.68 -0.27
N LEU A 42 0.22 13.12 -1.53
CA LEU A 42 1.31 12.94 -2.49
C LEU A 42 2.57 13.69 -2.08
N LEU A 43 2.43 14.90 -1.54
CA LEU A 43 3.56 15.69 -1.04
C LEU A 43 4.22 15.05 0.18
N ALA A 44 3.51 14.22 0.95
CA ALA A 44 4.03 13.52 2.12
C ALA A 44 4.66 12.16 1.80
N LEU A 45 4.66 11.71 0.54
CA LEU A 45 5.28 10.44 0.13
C LEU A 45 6.82 10.53 0.02
N PHE A 46 7.36 11.74 -0.06
CA PHE A 46 8.78 12.06 -0.24
C PHE A 46 9.20 13.15 0.73
#